data_AF-A0A1Q3LR80-F1
#
_entry.id   AF-A0A1Q3LR80-F1
#
_cell.length_a   1.000
_cell.length_b   1.000
_cell.length_c   1.000
_cell.angle_alpha   90.00
_cell.angle_beta   90.00
_cell.angle_gamma   90.00
#
_symmetry.space_group_name_H-M   'P 1'
#
loop_
_entity.id
_entity.type
_entity.pdbx_description
1 polymer ?
#
loop_
_entity_poly.entity_id
_entity_poly.type
_entity_poly.pdbx_seq_one_letter_code
_entity_poly.pdbx_strand_id
1 'polypeptide(L)'
;MVVIKTVFIEPDNIKKQILMSNISYKKKTKVALLNFLFMSYCKQYSFFKEEKKENRRKKYRMKHVVILLLNLVVVSAAFSQDMRPKKFFLSVGGGVSFPIGSSNTHLDKDYTVPFSSGYQMDFDASWYLTKNYGVGVKYRFLKSGQNVESISTLNGILYDDKYPIRKWQQDTFDETIHFVGPAVYGSWQLGRSKWTVQSSLGIGYVSDKLYNLNKKTTHFVDTQDPILIDTDKLVKDTRIKYEVPVEGMVGLSVSTGIHYQATPLIGIGVNSEGLFANLSKEYEGIT
;
A
#
# COMPACT_ATOMS: atom_id res chain seq x y z
N MET A 1 1.56 10.81 -1.12
CA MET A 1 1.28 9.37 -1.31
C MET A 1 -0.17 9.18 -1.75
N VAL A 2 -0.50 8.17 -2.55
CA VAL A 2 -1.89 7.86 -2.96
C VAL A 2 -2.20 6.39 -2.64
N VAL A 3 -3.30 6.16 -1.93
CA VAL A 3 -3.75 4.85 -1.45
C VAL A 3 -5.17 4.59 -1.91
N ILE A 4 -5.43 3.40 -2.46
CA ILE A 4 -6.79 2.93 -2.75
C ILE A 4 -7.26 2.10 -1.57
N LYS A 5 -8.39 2.49 -0.96
CA LYS A 5 -8.97 1.79 0.20
C LYS A 5 -10.26 1.07 -0.14
N THR A 6 -10.42 -0.13 0.40
CA THR A 6 -11.72 -0.79 0.56
C THR A 6 -12.20 -0.54 1.97
N VAL A 7 -13.45 -0.11 2.11
CA VAL A 7 -14.05 0.31 3.38
C VAL A 7 -15.18 -0.65 3.75
N PHE A 8 -15.23 -1.07 5.02
CA PHE A 8 -16.34 -1.79 5.62
C PHE A 8 -17.00 -0.95 6.71
N ILE A 9 -18.33 -0.87 6.69
CA ILE A 9 -19.13 -0.05 7.59
C ILE A 9 -20.13 -0.95 8.31
N GLU A 10 -20.19 -0.87 9.64
CA GLU A 10 -21.25 -1.51 10.41
C GLU A 10 -22.39 -0.50 10.69
N PRO A 11 -23.63 -0.78 10.27
CA PRO A 11 -24.79 0.06 10.57
C PRO A 11 -25.36 -0.24 11.96
N ASP A 12 -25.87 0.80 12.63
CA ASP A 12 -26.41 0.77 14.01
C ASP A 12 -27.54 -0.23 14.31
N ASN A 13 -28.09 -0.96 13.32
CA ASN A 13 -29.20 -1.88 13.57
C ASN A 13 -29.45 -2.87 12.41
N ILE A 14 -28.72 -3.99 12.40
CA ILE A 14 -28.92 -5.10 11.43
C ILE A 14 -30.37 -5.62 11.47
N LYS A 15 -31.01 -5.65 12.66
CA LYS A 15 -32.38 -6.18 12.84
C LYS A 15 -33.46 -5.37 12.10
N LYS A 16 -33.32 -4.05 11.96
CA LYS A 16 -34.31 -3.21 11.25
C LYS A 16 -34.16 -3.28 9.72
N GLN A 17 -32.96 -3.50 9.19
CA GLN A 17 -32.73 -3.61 7.75
C GLN A 17 -33.37 -4.88 7.14
N ILE A 18 -33.31 -6.01 7.85
CA ILE A 18 -33.96 -7.26 7.42
C ILE A 18 -35.49 -7.12 7.44
N LEU A 19 -36.04 -6.36 8.39
CA LEU A 19 -37.48 -6.13 8.49
C LEU A 19 -38.01 -5.19 7.40
N MET A 20 -37.27 -4.12 7.07
CA MET A 20 -37.69 -3.14 6.07
C MET A 20 -37.55 -3.62 4.62
N SER A 21 -36.60 -4.51 4.32
CA SER A 21 -36.49 -5.13 2.99
C SER A 21 -37.68 -6.03 2.63
N ASN A 22 -38.41 -6.55 3.63
CA ASN A 22 -39.60 -7.37 3.42
C ASN A 22 -40.88 -6.57 3.11
N ILE A 23 -40.90 -5.25 3.34
CA ILE A 23 -42.13 -4.44 3.23
C ILE A 23 -42.26 -3.75 1.86
N SER A 24 -41.17 -3.62 1.08
CA SER A 24 -41.21 -2.94 -0.22
C SER A 24 -41.36 -3.91 -1.41
N TYR A 25 -42.33 -4.83 -1.35
CA TYR A 25 -42.62 -5.81 -2.41
C TYR A 25 -43.60 -5.30 -3.49
N LYS A 26 -43.61 -3.99 -3.83
CA LYS A 26 -44.57 -3.40 -4.80
C LYS A 26 -43.99 -2.83 -6.10
N LYS A 27 -42.70 -3.01 -6.40
CA LYS A 27 -42.11 -2.64 -7.72
C LYS A 27 -41.51 -3.87 -8.43
N LYS A 28 -42.39 -4.81 -8.85
CA LYS A 28 -42.01 -6.12 -9.39
C LYS A 28 -41.82 -6.22 -10.91
N THR A 29 -41.94 -5.14 -11.69
CA THR A 29 -41.87 -5.23 -13.17
C THR A 29 -40.48 -4.98 -13.77
N LYS A 30 -39.58 -4.23 -13.11
CA LYS A 30 -38.21 -3.98 -13.63
C LYS A 30 -37.17 -5.04 -13.21
N VAL A 31 -37.43 -5.78 -12.13
CA VAL A 31 -36.53 -6.84 -11.60
C VAL A 31 -36.62 -8.13 -12.41
N ALA A 32 -37.80 -8.44 -12.98
CA ALA A 32 -37.96 -9.61 -13.84
C ALA A 32 -37.14 -9.48 -15.13
N LEU A 33 -37.07 -8.28 -15.72
CA LEU A 33 -36.34 -8.04 -16.97
C LEU A 33 -34.81 -8.13 -16.80
N LEU A 34 -34.27 -7.62 -15.69
CA LEU A 34 -32.83 -7.66 -15.42
C LEU A 34 -32.36 -9.08 -15.05
N ASN A 35 -33.16 -9.82 -14.27
CA ASN A 35 -32.88 -11.22 -13.98
C ASN A 35 -33.01 -12.11 -15.22
N PHE A 36 -33.93 -11.80 -16.14
CA PHE A 36 -34.08 -12.53 -17.41
C PHE A 36 -32.88 -12.30 -18.34
N LEU A 37 -32.40 -11.05 -18.45
CA LEU A 37 -31.21 -10.71 -19.24
C LEU A 37 -29.93 -11.33 -18.65
N PHE A 38 -29.78 -11.36 -17.33
CA PHE A 38 -28.63 -11.97 -16.67
C PHE A 38 -28.65 -13.51 -16.74
N MET A 39 -29.83 -14.13 -16.63
CA MET A 39 -30.01 -15.58 -16.82
C MET A 39 -29.77 -16.02 -18.27
N SER A 40 -30.15 -15.21 -19.26
CA SER A 40 -29.80 -15.46 -20.67
C SER A 40 -28.29 -15.36 -20.92
N TYR A 41 -27.60 -14.39 -20.30
CA TYR A 41 -26.15 -14.25 -20.41
C TYR A 41 -25.39 -15.42 -19.75
N CYS A 42 -25.88 -15.93 -18.61
CA CYS A 42 -25.31 -17.10 -17.95
C CYS A 42 -25.59 -18.42 -18.68
N LYS A 43 -26.74 -18.56 -19.36
CA LYS A 43 -27.02 -19.74 -20.21
C LYS A 43 -26.07 -19.81 -21.40
N GLN A 44 -25.73 -18.66 -22.00
CA GLN A 44 -24.86 -18.57 -23.18
C GLN A 44 -23.40 -19.00 -22.89
N TYR A 45 -22.95 -18.89 -21.63
CA TYR A 45 -21.62 -19.35 -21.19
C TYR A 45 -21.56 -20.83 -20.76
N SER A 46 -22.70 -21.53 -20.72
CA SER A 46 -22.77 -22.93 -20.23
C SER A 46 -22.73 -24.00 -21.33
N PHE A 47 -22.57 -23.61 -22.60
CA PHE A 47 -22.64 -24.52 -23.76
C PHE A 47 -21.29 -25.10 -24.21
N PHE A 48 -20.21 -24.93 -23.45
CA PHE A 48 -18.92 -25.56 -23.74
C PHE A 48 -18.40 -26.35 -22.54
N LYS A 49 -18.03 -27.61 -22.82
CA LYS A 49 -17.50 -28.66 -21.95
C LYS A 49 -18.53 -29.54 -21.25
N GLU A 50 -19.07 -30.47 -22.03
CA GLU A 50 -19.22 -31.84 -21.57
C GLU A 50 -17.83 -32.45 -21.32
N GLU A 51 -17.60 -32.84 -20.07
CA GLU A 51 -17.09 -34.15 -19.64
C GLU A 51 -16.33 -34.03 -18.31
N LYS A 52 -16.70 -34.95 -17.41
CA LYS A 52 -16.02 -35.33 -16.16
C LYS A 52 -16.22 -34.45 -14.91
N LYS A 53 -16.65 -35.17 -13.86
CA LYS A 53 -16.51 -34.93 -12.41
C LYS A 53 -17.67 -34.23 -11.69
N GLU A 54 -18.61 -35.07 -11.27
CA GLU A 54 -19.75 -34.81 -10.39
C GLU A 54 -19.35 -34.18 -9.03
N ASN A 55 -18.15 -34.45 -8.52
CA ASN A 55 -17.63 -33.79 -7.30
C ASN A 55 -17.15 -32.34 -7.52
N ARG A 56 -16.77 -31.95 -8.74
CA ARG A 56 -16.48 -30.53 -9.04
C ARG A 56 -17.77 -29.71 -9.12
N ARG A 57 -18.88 -30.28 -9.59
CA ARG A 57 -20.17 -29.60 -9.72
C ARG A 57 -20.71 -29.07 -8.39
N LYS A 58 -20.56 -29.79 -7.27
CA LYS A 58 -20.96 -29.27 -5.94
C LYS A 58 -20.14 -28.06 -5.50
N LYS A 59 -18.81 -28.11 -5.65
CA LYS A 59 -17.91 -27.00 -5.30
C LYS A 59 -18.13 -25.77 -6.19
N TYR A 60 -18.39 -25.96 -7.49
CA TYR A 60 -18.76 -24.86 -8.39
C TYR A 60 -20.14 -24.30 -8.06
N ARG A 61 -21.17 -25.13 -7.82
CA ARG A 61 -22.50 -24.66 -7.40
C ARG A 61 -22.45 -23.83 -6.12
N MET A 62 -21.66 -24.26 -5.13
CA MET A 62 -21.52 -23.52 -3.87
C MET A 62 -20.85 -22.15 -4.08
N LYS A 63 -19.81 -22.06 -4.92
CA LYS A 63 -19.20 -20.76 -5.30
C LYS A 63 -20.18 -19.83 -6.00
N HIS A 64 -20.98 -20.35 -6.93
CA HIS A 64 -21.97 -19.55 -7.66
C HIS A 64 -23.09 -19.08 -6.72
N VAL A 65 -23.56 -19.93 -5.81
CA VAL A 65 -24.55 -19.56 -4.79
C VAL A 65 -23.99 -18.49 -3.86
N VAL A 66 -22.73 -18.59 -3.42
CA VAL A 66 -22.09 -17.57 -2.59
C VAL A 66 -21.95 -16.24 -3.34
N ILE A 67 -21.52 -16.26 -4.60
CA ILE A 67 -21.42 -15.05 -5.44
C ILE A 67 -22.80 -14.42 -5.67
N LEU A 68 -23.82 -15.25 -5.91
CA LEU A 68 -25.19 -14.79 -6.18
C LEU A 68 -25.82 -14.22 -4.89
N LEU A 69 -25.59 -14.85 -3.74
CA LEU A 69 -25.97 -14.32 -2.43
C LEU A 69 -25.24 -13.02 -2.10
N LEU A 70 -23.93 -12.93 -2.38
CA LEU A 70 -23.15 -11.69 -2.24
C LEU A 70 -23.74 -10.57 -3.10
N ASN A 71 -24.07 -10.87 -4.36
CA ASN A 71 -24.72 -9.91 -5.26
C ASN A 71 -26.11 -9.52 -4.75
N LEU A 72 -26.89 -10.46 -4.22
CA LEU A 72 -28.23 -10.17 -3.70
C LEU A 72 -28.17 -9.29 -2.45
N VAL A 73 -27.18 -9.52 -1.57
CA VAL A 73 -26.90 -8.66 -0.40
C VAL A 73 -26.42 -7.28 -0.86
N VAL A 74 -25.53 -7.20 -1.85
CA VAL A 74 -25.06 -5.94 -2.44
C VAL A 74 -26.21 -5.12 -3.03
N VAL A 75 -27.10 -5.76 -3.79
CA VAL A 75 -28.25 -5.11 -4.44
C VAL A 75 -29.29 -4.68 -3.41
N SER A 76 -29.66 -5.53 -2.46
CA SER A 76 -30.63 -5.18 -1.41
C SER A 76 -30.13 -4.07 -0.48
N ALA A 77 -28.84 -4.05 -0.19
CA ALA A 77 -28.22 -2.97 0.56
C ALA A 77 -28.23 -1.66 -0.26
N ALA A 78 -27.94 -1.68 -1.58
CA ALA A 78 -27.93 -0.47 -2.41
C ALA A 78 -29.25 0.34 -2.42
N PHE A 79 -30.39 -0.26 -2.05
CA PHE A 79 -31.70 0.40 -1.96
C PHE A 79 -32.08 0.91 -0.56
N SER A 80 -31.30 0.61 0.48
CA SER A 80 -31.49 1.15 1.84
C SER A 80 -30.91 2.58 1.91
N GLN A 81 -31.70 3.59 1.53
CA GLN A 81 -31.27 4.99 1.42
C GLN A 81 -31.09 5.75 2.75
N ASP A 82 -31.34 5.14 3.91
CA ASP A 82 -31.03 5.78 5.19
C ASP A 82 -29.56 5.53 5.58
N MET A 83 -28.69 6.44 5.15
CA MET A 83 -27.29 6.49 5.60
C MET A 83 -27.24 6.96 7.06
N ARG A 84 -27.43 6.03 7.99
CA ARG A 84 -27.24 6.27 9.42
C ARG A 84 -25.77 6.56 9.74
N PRO A 85 -25.48 7.28 10.84
CA PRO A 85 -24.11 7.47 11.30
C PRO A 85 -23.40 6.12 11.38
N LYS A 86 -22.22 6.05 10.77
CA LYS A 86 -21.36 4.85 10.81
C LYS A 86 -20.93 4.70 12.26
N LYS A 87 -21.17 3.57 12.92
CA LYS A 87 -20.65 3.36 14.28
C LYS A 87 -19.24 2.80 14.24
N PHE A 88 -19.03 1.82 13.38
CA PHE A 88 -17.73 1.20 13.15
C PHE A 88 -17.32 1.33 11.69
N PHE A 89 -16.05 1.63 11.47
CA PHE A 89 -15.43 1.76 10.16
C PHE A 89 -14.11 1.00 10.17
N LEU A 90 -13.99 0.09 9.20
CA LEU A 90 -12.76 -0.62 8.90
C LEU A 90 -12.32 -0.21 7.49
N SER A 91 -11.05 0.04 7.27
CA SER A 91 -10.53 0.13 5.91
C SER A 91 -9.20 -0.59 5.76
N VAL A 92 -9.05 -1.26 4.63
CA VAL A 92 -7.79 -1.85 4.17
C VAL A 92 -7.44 -1.17 2.87
N GLY A 93 -6.21 -0.70 2.74
CA GLY A 93 -5.73 -0.08 1.53
C GLY A 93 -4.35 -0.54 1.11
N GLY A 94 -4.03 -0.17 -0.12
CA GLY A 94 -2.72 -0.36 -0.72
C GLY A 94 -2.41 0.79 -1.67
N GLY A 95 -1.14 1.20 -1.73
CA GLY A 95 -0.74 2.37 -2.51
C GLY A 95 0.75 2.47 -2.77
N VAL A 96 1.12 3.47 -3.55
CA VAL A 96 2.52 3.81 -3.84
C VAL A 96 2.93 4.96 -2.94
N SER A 97 3.99 4.75 -2.16
CA SER A 97 4.63 5.76 -1.35
C SER A 97 5.69 6.48 -2.17
N PHE A 98 5.63 7.81 -2.11
CA PHE A 98 6.65 8.69 -2.67
C PHE A 98 7.31 9.39 -1.49
N PRO A 99 8.62 9.21 -1.28
CA PRO A 99 9.30 9.90 -0.22
C PRO A 99 9.32 11.40 -0.53
N ILE A 100 8.94 12.20 0.46
CA ILE A 100 9.06 13.66 0.44
C ILE A 100 9.90 14.01 1.67
N GLY A 101 11.22 14.10 1.49
CA GLY A 101 12.19 14.35 2.56
C GLY A 101 13.60 13.89 2.20
N SER A 102 14.58 14.27 3.02
CA SER A 102 15.95 13.77 2.97
C SER A 102 16.16 12.78 4.10
N SER A 103 16.76 11.63 3.81
CA SER A 103 17.25 10.74 4.85
C SER A 103 18.58 11.31 5.34
N ASN A 104 18.72 11.43 6.66
CA ASN A 104 20.00 11.76 7.29
C ASN A 104 20.65 10.49 7.87
N THR A 105 20.32 9.32 7.31
CA THR A 105 20.92 8.07 7.76
C THR A 105 22.32 7.94 7.18
N HIS A 106 23.33 8.20 8.01
CA HIS A 106 24.75 8.13 7.67
C HIS A 106 25.30 6.76 8.09
N LEU A 107 25.86 6.00 7.13
CA LEU A 107 26.49 4.70 7.41
C LEU A 107 28.03 4.74 7.40
N ASP A 108 28.58 5.76 6.76
CA ASP A 108 30.01 6.10 6.75
C ASP A 108 30.14 7.60 6.41
N LYS A 109 31.33 8.17 6.59
CA LYS A 109 31.62 9.60 6.34
C LYS A 109 31.15 10.10 4.97
N ASP A 110 31.15 9.21 3.98
CA ASP A 110 30.81 9.53 2.59
C ASP A 110 29.53 8.84 2.09
N TYR A 111 28.70 8.26 2.97
CA TYR A 111 27.50 7.55 2.53
C TYR A 111 26.25 7.84 3.37
N THR A 112 25.28 8.48 2.71
CA THR A 112 23.93 8.69 3.21
C THR A 112 22.95 7.83 2.43
N VAL A 113 22.13 7.05 3.12
CA VAL A 113 21.11 6.20 2.50
C VAL A 113 20.01 7.10 1.91
N PRO A 114 19.74 7.07 0.61
CA PRO A 114 18.63 7.84 0.03
C PRO A 114 17.27 7.25 0.46
N PHE A 115 16.21 8.07 0.45
CA PHE A 115 14.86 7.54 0.61
C PHE A 115 14.39 6.85 -0.67
N SER A 116 13.79 5.67 -0.53
CA SER A 116 13.26 4.89 -1.65
C SER A 116 11.74 5.00 -1.76
N SER A 117 11.24 4.98 -2.99
CA SER A 117 9.81 4.79 -3.24
C SER A 117 9.44 3.34 -2.97
N GLY A 118 8.19 3.12 -2.58
CA GLY A 118 7.79 1.80 -2.10
C GLY A 118 6.30 1.55 -2.21
N TYR A 119 5.94 0.33 -1.83
CA TYR A 119 4.56 -0.08 -1.69
C TYR A 119 4.13 0.03 -0.24
N GLN A 120 2.97 0.64 -0.02
CA GLN A 120 2.36 0.75 1.30
C GLN A 120 1.09 -0.09 1.36
N MET A 121 0.91 -0.78 2.49
CA MET A 121 -0.38 -1.29 2.95
C MET A 121 -0.81 -0.53 4.20
N ASP A 122 -2.11 -0.32 4.34
CA ASP A 122 -2.69 0.39 5.47
C ASP A 122 -3.96 -0.29 5.96
N PHE A 123 -4.18 -0.15 7.26
CA PHE A 123 -5.34 -0.63 7.97
C PHE A 123 -5.80 0.44 8.95
N ASP A 124 -7.03 0.89 8.80
CA ASP A 124 -7.68 1.79 9.75
C ASP A 124 -8.88 1.09 10.38
N ALA A 125 -8.99 1.16 11.70
CA ALA A 125 -10.18 0.75 12.43
C ALA A 125 -10.62 1.92 13.31
N SER A 126 -11.86 2.39 13.15
CA SER A 126 -12.37 3.54 13.89
C SER A 126 -13.79 3.34 14.38
N TRP A 127 -14.06 3.88 15.57
CA TRP A 127 -15.37 3.96 16.17
C TRP A 127 -15.78 5.44 16.26
N TYR A 128 -16.87 5.78 15.60
CA TYR A 128 -17.46 7.10 15.63
C TYR A 128 -18.35 7.30 16.86
N LEU A 129 -17.99 8.30 17.66
CA LEU A 129 -18.72 8.73 18.85
C LEU A 129 -19.83 9.72 18.49
N THR A 130 -19.65 10.44 17.38
CA THR A 130 -20.63 11.37 16.82
C THR A 130 -20.85 11.05 15.34
N LYS A 131 -21.78 11.74 14.68
CA LYS A 131 -22.01 11.56 13.24
C LYS A 131 -20.75 11.75 12.39
N ASN A 132 -19.84 12.64 12.81
CA ASN A 132 -18.70 13.06 11.99
C ASN A 132 -17.34 12.70 12.59
N TYR A 133 -17.27 12.44 13.91
CA TYR A 133 -15.99 12.26 14.60
C TYR A 133 -15.92 10.93 15.33
N GLY A 134 -14.75 10.30 15.21
CA GLY A 134 -14.44 9.03 15.83
C GLY A 134 -12.99 8.93 16.29
N VAL A 135 -12.72 7.88 17.04
CA VAL A 135 -11.39 7.51 17.51
C VAL A 135 -11.11 6.07 17.07
N GLY A 136 -9.85 5.75 16.86
CA GLY A 136 -9.49 4.47 16.30
C GLY A 136 -8.00 4.17 16.37
N VAL A 137 -7.62 3.10 15.69
CA VAL A 137 -6.25 2.65 15.54
C VAL A 137 -5.90 2.63 14.06
N LYS A 138 -4.72 3.14 13.76
CA LYS A 138 -4.13 3.14 12.44
C LYS A 138 -2.90 2.25 12.46
N TYR A 139 -2.84 1.34 11.49
CA TYR A 139 -1.67 0.53 11.19
C TYR A 139 -1.25 0.77 9.75
N ARG A 140 0.06 0.87 9.55
CA ARG A 140 0.65 1.10 8.23
C ARG A 140 1.92 0.28 8.11
N PHE A 141 2.11 -0.30 6.95
CA PHE A 141 3.29 -1.05 6.57
C PHE A 141 3.79 -0.50 5.23
N LEU A 142 5.02 0.00 5.23
CA LEU A 142 5.72 0.43 4.03
C LEU A 142 6.86 -0.54 3.78
N LYS A 143 6.97 -1.01 2.55
CA LYS A 143 8.12 -1.76 2.06
C LYS A 143 8.68 -1.03 0.85
N SER A 144 9.95 -0.71 0.91
CA SER A 144 10.68 -0.03 -0.15
C SER A 144 12.04 -0.68 -0.34
N GLY A 145 12.65 -0.44 -1.49
CA GLY A 145 13.95 -0.98 -1.82
C GLY A 145 14.54 -0.22 -2.99
N GLN A 146 15.86 -0.14 -3.03
CA GLN A 146 16.57 0.59 -4.05
C GLN A 146 17.77 -0.20 -4.54
N ASN A 147 18.02 -0.12 -5.84
CA ASN A 147 19.26 -0.52 -6.49
C ASN A 147 19.72 0.69 -7.31
N VAL A 148 20.71 1.41 -6.80
CA VAL A 148 21.30 2.56 -7.48
C VAL A 148 22.64 2.14 -8.04
N GLU A 149 22.79 2.33 -9.35
CA GLU A 149 24.08 2.21 -10.00
C GLU A 149 24.54 3.59 -10.45
N SER A 150 25.80 3.90 -10.16
CA SER A 150 26.44 5.13 -10.57
C SER A 150 27.80 4.82 -11.19
N ILE A 151 28.13 5.57 -12.24
CA ILE A 151 29.44 5.52 -12.87
C ILE A 151 30.01 6.92 -12.75
N SER A 152 31.19 7.02 -12.15
CA SER A 152 31.95 8.26 -12.07
C SER A 152 33.33 8.04 -12.67
N THR A 153 33.88 9.08 -13.29
CA THR A 153 35.23 9.04 -13.85
C THR A 153 36.17 9.71 -12.86
N LEU A 154 37.21 8.99 -12.47
CA LEU A 154 38.30 9.47 -11.64
C LEU A 154 39.46 9.86 -12.58
N ASN A 155 39.64 11.15 -12.78
CA ASN A 155 40.76 11.71 -13.54
C ASN A 155 41.94 11.98 -12.59
N GLY A 156 43.18 11.83 -13.07
CA GLY A 156 44.39 12.26 -12.36
C GLY A 156 44.87 11.46 -11.13
N ILE A 157 44.29 10.31 -10.77
CA ILE A 157 44.67 9.60 -9.52
C ILE A 157 45.89 8.67 -9.66
N LEU A 158 46.07 8.02 -10.82
CA LEU A 158 47.09 6.96 -11.00
C LEU A 158 47.91 7.02 -12.30
N TYR A 159 47.42 7.71 -13.35
CA TYR A 159 48.04 7.67 -14.69
C TYR A 159 47.97 9.02 -15.47
N ASP A 160 48.18 10.17 -14.81
CA ASP A 160 48.30 11.52 -15.44
C ASP A 160 47.38 11.76 -16.64
N ASP A 161 46.06 11.71 -16.41
CA ASP A 161 44.98 11.94 -17.39
C ASP A 161 44.99 11.08 -18.67
N LYS A 162 45.97 10.18 -18.83
CA LYS A 162 46.18 9.38 -20.04
C LYS A 162 45.26 8.18 -20.11
N TYR A 163 44.80 7.68 -18.95
CA TYR A 163 43.88 6.55 -18.84
C TYR A 163 42.81 6.86 -17.78
N PRO A 164 41.60 7.30 -18.17
CA PRO A 164 40.54 7.60 -17.23
C PRO A 164 40.10 6.32 -16.49
N ILE A 165 40.05 6.39 -15.16
CA ILE A 165 39.58 5.28 -14.32
C ILE A 165 38.09 5.48 -14.10
N ARG A 166 37.26 4.51 -14.49
CA ARG A 166 35.83 4.51 -14.19
C ARG A 166 35.61 3.79 -12.86
N LYS A 167 34.96 4.48 -11.92
CA LYS A 167 34.42 3.92 -10.68
C LYS A 167 32.95 3.60 -10.90
N TRP A 168 32.63 2.31 -10.90
CA TRP A 168 31.26 1.82 -10.86
C TRP A 168 30.88 1.54 -9.40
N GLN A 169 29.83 2.18 -8.93
CA GLN A 169 29.30 1.97 -7.59
C GLN A 169 27.85 1.48 -7.69
N GLN A 170 27.60 0.35 -7.05
CA GLN A 170 26.29 -0.25 -6.90
C GLN A 170 25.90 -0.26 -5.42
N ASP A 171 24.79 0.42 -5.11
CA ASP A 171 24.22 0.50 -3.78
C ASP A 171 22.85 -0.18 -3.77
N THR A 172 22.70 -1.20 -2.93
CA THR A 172 21.45 -1.94 -2.76
C THR A 172 21.02 -1.90 -1.30
N PHE A 173 19.73 -1.63 -1.07
CA PHE A 173 19.14 -1.73 0.26
C PHE A 173 17.65 -1.99 0.17
N ASP A 174 17.12 -2.65 1.20
CA ASP A 174 15.70 -2.83 1.44
C ASP A 174 15.32 -2.16 2.76
N GLU A 175 14.13 -1.57 2.81
CA GLU A 175 13.63 -0.86 3.97
C GLU A 175 12.19 -1.28 4.26
N THR A 176 11.89 -1.47 5.55
CA THR A 176 10.55 -1.79 6.04
C THR A 176 10.20 -0.89 7.20
N ILE A 177 9.12 -0.13 7.05
CA ILE A 177 8.63 0.80 8.07
C ILE A 177 7.24 0.36 8.51
N HIS A 178 7.06 0.20 9.81
CA HIS A 178 5.78 -0.04 10.46
C HIS A 178 5.37 1.21 11.22
N PHE A 179 4.11 1.60 11.12
CA PHE A 179 3.51 2.59 12.02
C PHE A 179 2.27 1.99 12.66
N VAL A 180 2.14 2.16 13.98
CA VAL A 180 0.95 1.77 14.73
C VAL A 180 0.64 2.82 15.78
N GLY A 181 -0.61 3.25 15.85
CA GLY A 181 -1.00 4.19 16.90
C GLY A 181 -2.47 4.57 16.90
N PRO A 182 -2.93 5.21 17.97
CA PRO A 182 -4.25 5.83 18.01
C PRO A 182 -4.37 6.95 16.98
N ALA A 183 -5.59 7.14 16.48
CA ALA A 183 -5.92 8.22 15.56
C ALA A 183 -7.34 8.75 15.81
N VAL A 184 -7.52 10.04 15.55
CA VAL A 184 -8.81 10.72 15.50
C VAL A 184 -9.24 10.79 14.04
N TYR A 185 -10.51 10.48 13.78
CA TYR A 185 -11.09 10.41 12.44
C TYR A 185 -12.22 11.43 12.31
N GLY A 186 -12.19 12.20 11.23
CA GLY A 186 -13.28 13.06 10.76
C GLY A 186 -13.86 12.49 9.47
N SER A 187 -15.19 12.44 9.35
CA SER A 187 -15.90 11.93 8.18
C SER A 187 -17.11 12.81 7.89
N TRP A 188 -17.15 13.43 6.72
CA TRP A 188 -18.22 14.32 6.29
C TRP A 188 -18.83 13.83 4.97
N GLN A 189 -20.14 13.58 4.99
CA GLN A 189 -20.89 13.27 3.78
C GLN A 189 -21.09 14.52 2.92
N LEU A 190 -20.86 14.39 1.61
CA LEU A 190 -21.07 15.48 0.66
C LEU A 190 -22.57 15.54 0.28
N GLY A 191 -23.34 16.32 1.03
CA GLY A 191 -24.78 16.49 0.83
C GLY A 191 -25.55 15.18 1.02
N ARG A 192 -26.45 14.85 0.07
CA ARG A 192 -27.19 13.57 0.03
C ARG A 192 -26.55 12.55 -0.92
N SER A 193 -25.24 12.65 -1.14
CA SER A 193 -24.52 11.78 -2.07
C SER A 193 -23.93 10.54 -1.38
N LYS A 194 -23.46 9.59 -2.18
CA LYS A 194 -22.67 8.43 -1.74
C LYS A 194 -21.19 8.78 -1.46
N TRP A 195 -20.81 10.05 -1.61
CA TRP A 195 -19.44 10.50 -1.42
C TRP A 195 -19.23 11.02 0.00
N THR A 196 -18.14 10.61 0.61
CA THR A 196 -17.71 11.02 1.94
C THR A 196 -16.27 11.51 1.87
N VAL A 197 -15.99 12.67 2.44
CA VAL A 197 -14.62 13.11 2.72
C VAL A 197 -14.22 12.58 4.08
N GLN A 198 -13.06 11.93 4.17
CA GLN A 198 -12.54 11.43 5.44
C GLN A 198 -11.14 11.97 5.68
N SER A 199 -10.87 12.39 6.90
CA SER A 199 -9.55 12.82 7.34
C SER A 199 -9.18 12.12 8.64
N SER A 200 -7.89 11.87 8.87
CA SER A 200 -7.40 11.32 10.13
C SER A 200 -6.11 11.99 10.57
N LEU A 201 -5.94 12.08 11.88
CA LEU A 201 -4.71 12.52 12.53
C LEU A 201 -4.37 11.50 13.61
N GLY A 202 -3.17 10.93 13.55
CA GLY A 202 -2.71 9.92 14.49
C GLY A 202 -1.31 10.21 15.02
N ILE A 203 -1.04 9.70 16.22
CA ILE A 203 0.28 9.66 16.83
C ILE A 203 0.56 8.21 17.19
N GLY A 204 1.77 7.75 16.95
CA GLY A 204 2.05 6.33 17.09
C GLY A 204 3.52 5.99 17.11
N TYR A 205 3.77 4.72 17.35
CA TYR A 205 5.09 4.13 17.27
C TYR A 205 5.42 3.83 15.81
N VAL A 206 6.59 4.29 15.37
CA VAL A 206 7.20 3.97 14.09
C VAL A 206 8.38 3.05 14.35
N SER A 207 8.40 1.90 13.70
CA SER A 207 9.54 1.00 13.68
C SER A 207 10.12 0.97 12.29
N ASP A 208 11.42 1.21 12.18
CA ASP A 208 12.14 1.15 10.91
C ASP A 208 13.23 0.07 10.95
N LYS A 209 13.26 -0.74 9.90
CA LYS A 209 14.25 -1.78 9.67
C LYS A 209 14.82 -1.66 8.26
N LEU A 210 16.10 -1.34 8.20
CA LEU A 210 16.95 -1.37 7.01
C LEU A 210 17.70 -2.70 6.96
N TYR A 211 17.72 -3.35 5.80
CA TYR A 211 18.41 -4.63 5.61
C TYR A 211 18.91 -4.78 4.16
N ASN A 212 19.72 -5.82 3.92
CA ASN A 212 20.38 -6.06 2.62
C ASN A 212 21.21 -4.87 2.10
N LEU A 213 21.74 -4.05 3.02
CA LEU A 213 22.62 -2.94 2.72
C LEU A 213 23.95 -3.45 2.20
N ASN A 214 24.11 -3.43 0.87
CA ASN A 214 25.36 -3.76 0.20
C ASN A 214 25.82 -2.61 -0.67
N LYS A 215 27.07 -2.20 -0.46
CA LYS A 215 27.80 -1.28 -1.33
C LYS A 215 28.89 -2.07 -2.04
N LYS A 216 28.83 -2.10 -3.36
CA LYS A 216 29.89 -2.67 -4.22
C LYS A 216 30.52 -1.54 -5.02
N THR A 217 31.82 -1.38 -4.89
CA THR A 217 32.59 -0.43 -5.70
C THR A 217 33.58 -1.22 -6.54
N THR A 218 33.58 -0.99 -7.84
CA THR A 218 34.46 -1.65 -8.80
C THR A 218 35.16 -0.60 -9.65
N HIS A 219 36.46 -0.76 -9.85
CA HIS A 219 37.27 0.16 -10.64
C HIS A 219 37.71 -0.52 -11.93
N PHE A 220 37.48 0.14 -13.07
CA PHE A 220 37.92 -0.35 -14.37
C PHE A 220 38.61 0.76 -15.14
N VAL A 221 39.62 0.41 -15.92
CA VAL A 221 40.31 1.35 -16.81
C VAL A 221 39.73 1.23 -18.21
N ASP A 222 39.38 2.36 -18.79
CA ASP A 222 38.86 2.44 -20.16
C ASP A 222 40.03 2.56 -21.14
N THR A 223 40.63 1.42 -21.53
CA THR A 223 41.72 1.36 -22.51
C THR A 223 41.46 0.28 -23.57
N GLN A 224 41.98 0.50 -24.78
CA GLN A 224 42.00 -0.52 -25.84
C GLN A 224 43.19 -1.49 -25.70
N ASP A 225 44.21 -1.13 -24.91
CA ASP A 225 45.44 -1.90 -24.72
C ASP A 225 45.61 -2.37 -23.26
N PRO A 226 45.04 -3.54 -22.88
CA PRO A 226 45.07 -4.04 -21.50
C PRO A 226 46.46 -4.46 -21.00
N ILE A 227 47.44 -4.57 -21.89
CA ILE A 227 48.81 -5.08 -21.60
C ILE A 227 49.67 -4.05 -20.85
N LEU A 228 49.28 -2.76 -20.86
CA LEU A 228 50.05 -1.66 -20.27
C LEU A 228 49.60 -1.25 -18.86
N ILE A 229 48.57 -1.90 -18.30
CA ILE A 229 47.96 -1.51 -17.03
C ILE A 229 48.35 -2.48 -15.93
N ASP A 230 49.07 -1.96 -14.94
CA ASP A 230 49.32 -2.65 -13.70
C ASP A 230 48.03 -2.69 -12.87
N THR A 231 47.37 -3.85 -12.88
CA THR A 231 46.09 -4.08 -12.18
C THR A 231 46.26 -4.16 -10.67
N ASP A 232 47.47 -4.41 -10.15
CA ASP A 232 47.76 -4.41 -8.71
C ASP A 232 47.75 -2.98 -8.12
N LYS A 233 47.86 -1.95 -8.97
CA LYS A 233 47.75 -0.53 -8.58
C LYS A 233 46.31 -0.01 -8.58
N LEU A 234 45.34 -0.78 -9.06
CA LEU A 234 43.94 -0.38 -8.99
C LEU A 234 43.42 -0.50 -7.55
N VAL A 235 42.59 0.45 -7.14
CA VAL A 235 41.91 0.38 -5.84
C VAL A 235 41.07 -0.89 -5.81
N LYS A 236 41.38 -1.80 -4.88
CA LYS A 236 40.69 -3.09 -4.74
C LYS A 236 39.17 -2.89 -4.67
N ASP A 237 38.46 -3.81 -5.30
CA ASP A 237 37.01 -3.89 -5.18
C ASP A 237 36.62 -3.99 -3.70
N THR A 238 35.81 -3.04 -3.25
CA THR A 238 35.27 -3.05 -1.89
C THR A 238 33.84 -3.53 -1.92
N ARG A 239 33.54 -4.50 -1.04
CA ARG A 239 32.18 -4.90 -0.70
C ARG A 239 31.99 -4.65 0.78
N ILE A 240 31.09 -3.72 1.10
CA ILE A 240 30.75 -3.40 2.49
C ILE A 240 29.31 -3.82 2.71
N LYS A 241 29.09 -4.59 3.78
CA LYS A 241 27.77 -4.99 4.25
C LYS A 241 27.51 -4.27 5.56
N TYR A 242 26.37 -3.60 5.67
CA TYR A 242 25.97 -2.92 6.90
C TYR A 242 24.89 -3.70 7.63
N GLU A 243 24.94 -3.72 8.96
CA GLU A 243 23.88 -4.23 9.82
C GLU A 243 23.36 -3.09 10.69
N VAL A 244 22.19 -2.56 10.33
CA VAL A 244 21.55 -1.46 11.04
C VAL A 244 20.53 -2.04 12.01
N PRO A 245 20.60 -1.71 13.32
CA PRO A 245 19.61 -2.19 14.28
C PRO A 245 18.20 -1.68 13.94
N VAL A 246 17.21 -2.43 14.39
CA VAL A 246 15.81 -2.00 14.33
C VAL A 246 15.62 -0.92 15.39
N GLU A 247 15.18 0.26 14.96
CA GLU A 247 14.91 1.36 15.87
C GLU A 247 13.43 1.72 15.88
N GLY A 248 13.03 2.26 17.02
CA GLY A 248 11.67 2.65 17.34
C GLY A 248 11.62 4.12 17.69
N MET A 249 10.62 4.83 17.18
CA MET A 249 10.42 6.24 17.47
C MET A 249 8.93 6.59 17.52
N VAL A 250 8.62 7.81 17.93
CA VAL A 250 7.25 8.34 17.84
C VAL A 250 7.11 9.12 16.54
N GLY A 251 6.02 8.87 15.82
CA GLY A 251 5.67 9.57 14.59
C GLY A 251 4.24 10.11 14.60
N LEU A 252 3.99 11.07 13.72
CA LEU A 252 2.68 11.62 13.43
C LEU A 252 2.21 11.12 12.05
N SER A 253 0.94 10.80 11.94
CA SER A 253 0.30 10.36 10.71
C SER A 253 -0.88 11.26 10.38
N VAL A 254 -0.93 11.76 9.16
CA VAL A 254 -2.06 12.56 8.65
C VAL A 254 -2.59 11.85 7.42
N SER A 255 -3.91 11.78 7.27
CA SER A 255 -4.49 11.40 5.99
C SER A 255 -5.74 12.19 5.66
N THR A 256 -6.02 12.33 4.37
CA THR A 256 -7.26 12.88 3.88
C THR A 256 -7.64 12.17 2.58
N GLY A 257 -8.93 11.94 2.34
CA GLY A 257 -9.36 11.16 1.21
C GLY A 257 -10.84 11.31 0.91
N ILE A 258 -11.21 10.78 -0.25
CA ILE A 258 -12.59 10.77 -0.74
C ILE A 258 -13.01 9.31 -0.91
N HIS A 259 -14.16 8.97 -0.35
CA HIS A 259 -14.72 7.63 -0.34
C HIS A 259 -16.08 7.62 -1.02
N TYR A 260 -16.26 6.70 -1.96
CA TYR A 260 -17.53 6.35 -2.58
C TYR A 260 -18.14 5.13 -1.91
N GLN A 261 -19.36 5.25 -1.42
CA GLN A 261 -20.12 4.15 -0.84
C GLN A 261 -20.83 3.36 -1.95
N ALA A 262 -20.25 2.22 -2.34
CA ALA A 262 -20.84 1.33 -3.34
C ALA A 262 -22.12 0.66 -2.81
N THR A 263 -22.06 0.17 -1.57
CA THR A 263 -23.17 -0.42 -0.82
C THR A 263 -23.22 0.18 0.59
N PRO A 264 -24.32 0.07 1.34
CA PRO A 264 -24.38 0.47 2.75
C PRO A 264 -23.22 -0.04 3.60
N LEU A 265 -22.66 -1.21 3.27
CA LEU A 265 -21.60 -1.85 4.03
C LEU A 265 -20.21 -1.66 3.41
N ILE A 266 -20.11 -1.45 2.10
CA ILE A 266 -18.84 -1.47 1.37
C ILE A 266 -18.64 -0.18 0.58
N GLY A 267 -17.46 0.39 0.70
CA GLY A 267 -17.03 1.53 -0.09
C GLY A 267 -15.64 1.35 -0.69
N ILE A 268 -15.34 2.20 -1.65
CA ILE A 268 -13.99 2.36 -2.22
C ILE A 268 -13.57 3.81 -2.04
N GLY A 269 -12.29 4.08 -1.86
CA GLY A 269 -11.80 5.45 -1.73
C GLY A 269 -10.38 5.64 -2.17
N VAL A 270 -10.01 6.90 -2.35
CA VAL A 270 -8.66 7.33 -2.66
C VAL A 270 -8.21 8.30 -1.57
N ASN A 271 -7.09 7.98 -0.93
CA ASN A 271 -6.58 8.73 0.20
C ASN A 271 -5.16 9.22 -0.09
N SER A 272 -4.90 10.46 0.26
CA SER A 272 -3.56 10.98 0.45
C SER A 272 -3.16 10.82 1.91
N GLU A 273 -1.94 10.36 2.15
CA GLU A 273 -1.43 10.25 3.51
C GLU A 273 0.01 10.75 3.63
N GLY A 274 0.34 11.25 4.82
CA GLY A 274 1.67 11.60 5.26
C GLY A 274 2.06 10.81 6.51
N LEU A 275 3.35 10.51 6.62
CA LEU A 275 3.99 10.03 7.84
C LEU A 275 5.11 11.03 8.15
N PHE A 276 5.14 11.53 9.37
CA PHE A 276 6.15 12.46 9.85
C PHE A 276 6.84 11.81 11.04
N ALA A 277 8.08 11.36 10.84
CA ALA A 277 8.90 10.73 11.86
C ALA A 277 10.38 11.03 11.55
N ASN A 278 11.21 11.16 12.59
CA ASN A 278 12.64 11.40 12.41
C ASN A 278 13.39 10.06 12.27
N LEU A 279 13.46 9.55 11.04
CA LEU A 279 14.06 8.24 10.72
C LEU A 279 15.60 8.25 10.59
N SER A 280 16.28 9.27 11.15
CA SER A 280 17.74 9.40 11.01
C SER A 280 18.48 8.41 11.90
N LYS A 281 19.48 7.73 11.32
CA LYS A 281 20.36 6.80 12.02
C LYS A 281 21.82 7.16 11.75
N GLU A 282 22.66 7.15 12.77
CA GLU A 282 24.10 7.34 12.63
C GLU A 282 24.80 6.03 12.94
N TYR A 283 25.63 5.53 12.03
CA TYR A 283 26.34 4.27 12.20
C TYR A 283 27.79 4.39 11.72
N GLU A 284 28.71 3.85 12.49
CA GLU A 284 30.10 3.62 12.09
C GLU A 284 30.22 2.16 11.63
N GLY A 285 30.49 1.94 10.34
CA GLY A 285 30.65 0.60 9.78
C GLY A 285 31.69 -0.24 10.53
N ILE A 286 31.38 -1.52 10.77
CA ILE A 286 32.38 -2.50 11.20
C ILE A 286 33.15 -2.92 9.95
N THR A 287 34.39 -2.40 9.82
CA THR A 287 35.34 -2.77 8.75
C THR A 287 35.92 -4.16 8.93
#